data_AF-Q5UEB8-F1
#
_entry.id   AF-Q5UEB8-F1
#
_cell.length_a   1.000
_cell.length_b   1.000
_cell.length_c   1.000
_cell.angle_alpha   90.00
_cell.angle_beta   90.00
_cell.angle_gamma   90.00
#
_symmetry.space_group_name_H-M   'P 1'
#
loop_
_entity.id
_entity.type
_entity.pdbx_description
1 polymer ?
#
loop_
_entity_poly.entity_id
_entity_poly.type
_entity_poly.pdbx_seq_one_letter_code
_entity_poly.pdbx_strand_id
1 'polypeptide(L)'
;RSNQSPHLTLLHQAFHLEHNRLARELADLNAGWDDETVFQQARKLNIAQYQRIVYYEWLPIYLGAENMRAAGVLPALELPGFADDYDASVDPTVSNAFATAAFRF
;
A
#
# COMPACT_ATOMS: atom_id res chain seq x y z
N ARG A 1 10.25 11.37 -7.65
CA ARG A 1 11.47 10.79 -8.25
C ARG A 1 11.09 9.64 -9.22
N SER A 2 10.10 9.84 -10.07
CA SER A 2 9.52 8.74 -10.86
C SER A 2 10.40 8.26 -12.01
N ASN A 3 11.34 9.08 -12.48
CA ASN A 3 12.23 8.78 -13.60
C ASN A 3 13.71 8.73 -13.17
N GLN A 4 14.03 8.09 -12.04
CA GLN A 4 15.43 7.91 -11.60
C GLN A 4 16.08 6.68 -12.23
N SER A 5 15.29 5.62 -12.48
CA SER A 5 15.73 4.43 -13.19
C SER A 5 14.56 3.83 -13.96
N PRO A 6 14.81 3.10 -15.07
CA PRO A 6 13.74 2.49 -15.86
C PRO A 6 12.84 1.55 -15.02
N HIS A 7 13.43 0.77 -14.11
CA HIS A 7 12.67 -0.12 -13.22
C HIS A 7 11.69 0.63 -12.32
N LEU A 8 12.12 1.75 -11.73
CA LEU A 8 11.24 2.58 -10.91
C LEU A 8 10.12 3.23 -11.74
N THR A 9 10.45 3.67 -12.96
CA THR A 9 9.44 4.21 -13.90
C THR A 9 8.36 3.18 -14.22
N LEU A 10 8.74 1.90 -14.43
CA LEU A 10 7.78 0.83 -14.68
C LEU A 10 6.84 0.61 -13.51
N LEU A 11 7.34 0.64 -12.27
CA LEU A 11 6.49 0.53 -11.07
C LEU A 11 5.50 1.69 -10.98
N HIS A 12 5.94 2.93 -11.20
CA HIS A 12 5.05 4.09 -11.22
C HIS A 12 3.99 3.98 -12.31
N GLN A 13 4.37 3.52 -13.51
CA GLN A 13 3.45 3.34 -14.61
C GLN A 13 2.42 2.25 -14.31
N ALA A 14 2.83 1.13 -13.72
CA ALA A 14 1.93 0.04 -13.35
C ALA A 14 0.82 0.52 -12.40
N PHE A 15 1.18 1.22 -11.31
CA PHE A 15 0.19 1.73 -10.36
C PHE A 15 -0.68 2.86 -10.93
N HIS A 16 -0.18 3.63 -11.90
CA HIS A 16 -0.99 4.60 -12.63
C HIS A 16 -2.02 3.92 -13.55
N LEU A 17 -1.61 2.89 -14.29
CA LEU A 17 -2.52 2.11 -15.14
C LEU A 17 -3.57 1.38 -14.30
N GLU A 18 -3.18 0.85 -13.13
CA GLU A 18 -4.09 0.19 -12.21
C GLU A 18 -5.15 1.15 -11.65
N HIS A 19 -4.76 2.38 -11.29
CA HIS A 19 -5.74 3.41 -10.91
C HIS A 19 -6.78 3.64 -12.02
N ASN A 20 -6.34 3.78 -13.26
CA ASN A 20 -7.23 4.00 -14.40
C ASN A 20 -8.11 2.78 -14.71
N ARG A 21 -7.64 1.56 -14.43
CA ARG A 21 -8.43 0.34 -14.54
C ARG A 21 -9.53 0.32 -13.48
N LEU A 22 -9.16 0.56 -12.22
CA LEU A 22 -10.09 0.62 -11.09
C LEU A 22 -11.14 1.72 -11.26
N ALA A 23 -10.74 2.90 -11.72
CA ALA A 23 -11.67 4.02 -11.96
C ALA A 23 -12.73 3.68 -13.02
N ARG A 24 -12.33 3.04 -14.13
CA ARG A 24 -13.27 2.58 -15.17
C ARG A 24 -14.27 1.56 -14.60
N GLU A 25 -13.77 0.54 -13.91
CA GLU A 25 -14.63 -0.49 -13.31
C GLU A 25 -15.60 0.09 -12.28
N LEU A 26 -15.13 1.02 -11.44
CA LEU A 26 -15.98 1.67 -10.44
C LEU A 26 -17.05 2.58 -11.06
N ALA A 27 -16.72 3.32 -12.11
CA ALA A 27 -17.67 4.16 -12.84
C ALA A 27 -18.75 3.31 -13.53
N ASP A 28 -18.37 2.19 -14.15
CA ASP A 28 -19.29 1.27 -14.80
C ASP A 28 -20.25 0.60 -13.79
N LEU A 29 -19.74 0.24 -12.61
CA LEU A 29 -20.55 -0.35 -11.54
C LEU A 29 -21.43 0.66 -10.80
N ASN A 30 -21.04 1.93 -10.75
CA ASN A 30 -21.69 2.98 -9.95
C ASN A 30 -22.02 4.21 -10.81
N ALA A 31 -22.98 4.05 -11.73
CA ALA A 31 -23.37 5.10 -12.69
C ALA A 31 -23.83 6.45 -12.08
N GLY A 32 -24.11 6.50 -10.76
CA GLY A 32 -24.47 7.73 -10.05
C GLY A 32 -23.32 8.44 -9.36
N TRP A 33 -22.09 7.91 -9.40
CA TRP A 33 -20.93 8.58 -8.82
C TRP A 33 -20.43 9.69 -9.72
N ASP A 34 -19.99 10.79 -9.11
CA ASP A 34 -19.24 11.84 -9.80
C ASP A 34 -17.76 11.44 -9.95
N ASP A 35 -17.05 12.21 -10.78
CA ASP A 35 -15.64 11.95 -11.11
C ASP A 35 -14.74 11.96 -9.87
N GLU A 36 -14.97 12.88 -8.93
CA GLU A 36 -14.22 12.95 -7.68
C GLU A 36 -14.43 11.71 -6.81
N THR A 37 -15.67 11.23 -6.70
CA THR A 37 -15.96 9.99 -5.96
C THR A 37 -15.25 8.80 -6.61
N VAL A 38 -15.34 8.66 -7.93
CA VAL A 38 -14.65 7.60 -8.67
C VAL A 38 -13.14 7.66 -8.44
N PHE A 39 -12.55 8.85 -8.55
CA PHE A 39 -11.12 9.07 -8.32
C PHE A 39 -10.70 8.67 -6.90
N GLN A 40 -11.41 9.13 -5.88
CA GLN A 40 -11.05 8.85 -4.49
C GLN A 40 -11.22 7.36 -4.14
N GLN A 41 -12.25 6.69 -4.66
CA GLN A 41 -12.45 5.26 -4.44
C GLN A 41 -11.39 4.42 -5.17
N ALA A 42 -11.07 4.77 -6.43
CA ALA A 42 -10.00 4.12 -7.17
C ALA A 42 -8.65 4.32 -6.48
N ARG A 43 -8.37 5.53 -5.98
CA ARG A 43 -7.17 5.84 -5.19
C ARG A 43 -7.11 5.02 -3.90
N LYS A 44 -8.22 4.91 -3.16
CA LYS A 44 -8.31 4.14 -1.91
C LYS A 44 -7.99 2.66 -2.14
N LEU A 45 -8.58 2.05 -3.17
CA LEU A 45 -8.32 0.65 -3.52
C LEU A 45 -6.87 0.43 -3.96
N ASN A 46 -6.34 1.34 -4.78
CA ASN A 46 -4.95 1.25 -5.25
C ASN A 46 -3.94 1.34 -4.09
N ILE A 47 -4.18 2.24 -3.12
CA ILE A 47 -3.38 2.32 -1.89
C ILE A 47 -3.46 1.01 -1.09
N ALA A 48 -4.66 0.43 -0.94
CA ALA A 48 -4.83 -0.84 -0.24
C ALA A 48 -4.09 -2.00 -0.93
N GLN A 49 -4.10 -2.06 -2.26
CA GLN A 49 -3.30 -3.03 -3.03
C GLN A 49 -1.80 -2.83 -2.77
N TYR A 50 -1.31 -1.58 -2.83
CA TYR A 50 0.09 -1.26 -2.54
C TYR A 50 0.47 -1.68 -1.11
N GLN A 51 -0.33 -1.32 -0.11
CA GLN A 51 -0.09 -1.71 1.28
C GLN A 51 -0.09 -3.23 1.46
N ARG A 52 -1.00 -3.95 0.81
CA ARG A 52 -1.02 -5.42 0.85
C ARG A 52 0.29 -6.01 0.32
N ILE A 53 0.75 -5.55 -0.84
CA ILE A 53 2.02 -5.99 -1.43
C ILE A 53 3.17 -5.68 -0.46
N VAL A 54 3.23 -4.47 0.08
CA VAL A 54 4.30 -4.06 1.00
C VAL A 54 4.33 -4.93 2.27
N TYR A 55 3.21 -5.08 2.96
CA TYR A 55 3.18 -5.73 4.28
C TYR A 55 3.14 -7.26 4.23
N TYR A 56 2.46 -7.84 3.24
CA TYR A 56 2.24 -9.29 3.20
C TYR A 56 3.16 -10.03 2.22
N GLU A 57 3.74 -9.33 1.24
CA GLU A 57 4.58 -9.97 0.22
C GLU A 57 6.03 -9.50 0.30
N TRP A 58 6.27 -8.19 0.36
CA TRP A 58 7.62 -7.63 0.27
C TRP A 58 8.35 -7.59 1.61
N LEU A 59 7.81 -6.94 2.64
CA LEU A 59 8.45 -6.83 3.95
C LEU A 59 8.76 -8.19 4.61
N PRO A 60 7.91 -9.24 4.51
CA PRO A 60 8.22 -10.54 5.12
C PRO A 60 9.46 -11.21 4.52
N ILE A 61 9.77 -10.94 3.24
CA ILE A 61 10.98 -11.42 2.57
C ILE A 61 12.21 -10.68 3.11
N TYR A 62 12.10 -9.36 3.33
CA TYR A 62 13.21 -8.51 3.75
C TYR A 62 13.52 -8.57 5.25
N LEU A 63 12.49 -8.53 6.09
CA LEU A 63 12.62 -8.47 7.56
C LEU A 63 12.48 -9.84 8.22
N GLY A 64 11.97 -10.83 7.50
CA GLY A 64 11.64 -12.15 8.03
C GLY A 64 10.24 -12.18 8.65
N ALA A 65 9.40 -13.10 8.18
CA ALA A 65 8.01 -13.24 8.64
C ALA A 65 7.88 -13.41 10.16
N GLU A 66 8.77 -14.18 10.80
CA GLU A 66 8.74 -14.37 12.26
C GLU A 66 9.08 -13.09 13.04
N ASN A 67 10.05 -12.30 12.55
CA ASN A 67 10.37 -11.02 13.18
C ASN A 67 9.19 -10.05 13.09
N MET A 68 8.50 -10.02 11.94
CA MET A 68 7.32 -9.18 11.75
C MET A 68 6.13 -9.63 12.61
N ARG A 69 5.92 -10.94 12.75
CA ARG A 69 4.91 -11.49 13.68
C ARG A 69 5.22 -11.13 15.13
N ALA A 70 6.47 -11.33 15.56
CA ALA A 70 6.92 -10.99 16.91
C ALA A 70 6.80 -9.48 17.21
N ALA A 71 7.01 -8.63 16.20
CA ALA A 71 6.84 -7.19 16.30
C ALA A 71 5.39 -6.71 16.19
N GLY A 72 4.42 -7.61 15.97
CA GLY A 72 3.00 -7.26 15.77
C GLY A 72 2.71 -6.51 14.46
N VAL A 73 3.64 -6.52 13.50
CA VAL A 73 3.52 -5.78 12.22
C VAL A 73 2.85 -6.62 11.14
N LEU A 74 3.09 -7.93 11.15
CA LEU A 74 2.35 -8.86 10.31
C LEU A 74 1.22 -9.44 11.17
N PRO A 75 -0.03 -8.96 11.02
CA PRO A 75 -1.14 -9.50 11.78
C PRO A 75 -1.25 -11.00 11.47
N ALA A 76 -1.32 -11.81 12.52
CA ALA A 76 -1.65 -13.20 12.35
C ALA A 76 -3.10 -13.24 11.84
N LEU A 77 -3.29 -13.60 10.57
CA LEU A 77 -4.60 -13.90 9.99
C LEU A 77 -5.09 -15.23 10.61
N GLU A 78 -5.27 -15.27 11.93
CA GLU A 78 -5.75 -16.47 12.64
C GLU A 78 -7.22 -16.74 12.31
N LEU A 79 -7.93 -15.75 11.77
CA LEU A 79 -9.31 -15.86 11.30
C LEU A 79 -9.47 -15.21 9.91
N PRO A 80 -10.43 -15.67 9.08
CA PRO A 80 -10.81 -14.95 7.88
C PRO A 80 -11.36 -13.57 8.27
N GLY A 81 -10.65 -12.50 7.93
CA GLY A 81 -11.02 -11.14 8.32
C GLY A 81 -10.07 -10.06 7.83
N PHE A 82 -10.34 -8.82 8.25
CA PHE A 82 -9.50 -7.65 8.01
C PHE A 82 -8.59 -7.41 9.21
N ALA A 83 -7.43 -6.78 9.00
CA ALA A 83 -6.63 -6.27 10.11
C ALA A 83 -7.42 -5.18 10.85
N ASP A 84 -7.47 -5.28 12.18
CA ASP A 84 -8.07 -4.31 13.09
C ASP A 84 -7.03 -3.90 14.14
N ASP A 85 -6.00 -3.21 13.68
CA ASP A 85 -4.78 -2.86 14.41
C ASP A 85 -4.57 -1.33 14.50
N TYR A 86 -5.62 -0.56 14.23
CA TYR A 86 -5.56 0.89 14.34
C TYR A 86 -5.44 1.33 15.80
N ASP A 87 -4.37 2.08 16.09
CA ASP A 87 -4.15 2.73 17.37
C ASP A 87 -3.87 4.22 17.16
N ALA A 88 -4.77 5.07 17.66
CA ALA A 88 -4.68 6.53 17.54
C ALA A 88 -3.51 7.14 18.34
N SER A 89 -2.88 6.37 19.23
CA SER A 89 -1.72 6.80 20.01
C SER A 89 -0.38 6.55 19.30
N VAL A 90 -0.38 5.80 18.20
CA VAL A 90 0.84 5.52 17.41
C VAL A 90 1.23 6.77 16.61
N ASP A 91 2.50 7.16 16.70
CA ASP A 91 3.09 8.20 15.85
C ASP A 91 3.41 7.63 14.45
N PRO A 92 2.73 8.10 13.38
CA PRO A 92 2.93 7.59 12.02
C PRO A 92 4.09 8.29 11.28
N THR A 93 4.88 9.15 11.95
CA THR A 93 5.94 9.90 11.29
C THR A 93 7.13 9.02 10.91
N VAL A 94 7.78 9.37 9.80
CA VAL A 94 9.00 8.68 9.35
C VAL A 94 10.20 9.20 10.14
N SER A 95 10.89 8.30 10.85
CA SER A 95 12.10 8.68 11.58
C SER A 95 13.22 9.16 10.65
N ASN A 96 14.02 10.13 11.13
CA ASN A 96 15.15 10.67 10.35
C ASN A 96 16.18 9.58 9.98
N ALA A 97 16.45 8.65 10.91
CA ALA A 97 17.35 7.54 10.67
C ALA A 97 16.88 6.65 9.50
N PHE A 98 15.57 6.38 9.43
CA PHE A 98 14.98 5.63 8.32
C PHE A 98 15.12 6.38 6.98
N ALA A 99 14.75 7.66 6.95
CA ALA A 99 14.77 8.47 5.73
C ALA A 99 16.17 8.71 5.14
N THR A 100 17.20 8.78 5.98
CA THR A 100 18.55 9.19 5.58
C THR A 100 19.53 8.04 5.38
N ALA A 101 19.43 6.97 6.18
CA ALA A 101 20.43 5.92 6.22
C ALA A 101 19.83 4.50 6.19
N ALA A 102 18.92 4.18 7.11
CA ALA A 102 18.55 2.79 7.38
C ALA A 102 17.78 2.11 6.24
N PHE A 103 17.14 2.86 5.33
CA PHE A 103 16.42 2.31 4.17
C PHE A 103 17.18 2.42 2.84
N ARG A 104 18.52 2.50 2.90
CA ARG A 104 19.41 2.61 1.73
C ARG A 104 20.33 1.39 1.52
N PHE A 105 19.95 0.23 2.06
CA PHE A 105 20.70 -1.03 1.92
C PHE A 105 20.52 -1.69 0.55
#